data_AF-A0A169QFY2-F1
#
_entry.id   AF-A0A169QFY2-F1
#
_cell.length_a   1.000
_cell.length_b   1.000
_cell.length_c   1.000
_cell.angle_alpha   90.00
_cell.angle_beta   90.00
_cell.angle_gamma   90.00
#
_symmetry.space_group_name_H-M   'P 1'
#
loop_
_entity.id
_entity.type
_entity.pdbx_description
1 polymer ?
#
loop_
_entity_poly.entity_id
_entity_poly.type
_entity_poly.pdbx_seq_one_letter_code
_entity_poly.pdbx_strand_id
1 'polypeptide(L)'
;MAGRTPYEPPVQSVVGQIVDAVLMLVLVFITLYLPLWLKLAGGGTSTTTVSNPTWDSLGQNPTMAGQWEKLGFTPEKAAGIIGTRFDYAFNWTLVALTAAIIVGYFVFMFRYSDREYREVIAEHFDGAPKA
;
A
#
# COMPACT_ATOMS: atom_id res chain seq x y z
N MET A 1 34.58 -4.50 42.31
CA MET A 1 33.61 -4.66 41.20
C MET A 1 34.17 -3.91 40.01
N ALA A 2 34.93 -4.57 39.12
CA ALA A 2 35.43 -3.90 37.91
C ALA A 2 34.24 -3.65 36.97
N GLY A 3 33.98 -2.39 36.63
CA GLY A 3 32.90 -1.99 35.73
C GLY A 3 33.16 -2.53 34.32
N ARG A 4 32.13 -3.09 33.68
CA ARG A 4 32.22 -3.60 32.30
C ARG A 4 32.57 -2.46 31.34
N THR A 5 33.38 -2.74 30.34
CA THR A 5 33.68 -1.79 29.25
C THR A 5 32.38 -1.51 28.48
N PRO A 6 31.96 -0.25 28.34
CA PRO A 6 30.78 0.12 27.55
C PRO A 6 30.93 -0.33 26.10
N TYR A 7 29.85 -0.86 25.52
CA TYR A 7 29.80 -1.15 24.08
C TYR A 7 29.95 0.14 23.28
N GLU A 8 30.77 0.09 22.23
CA GLU A 8 30.98 1.20 21.30
C GLU A 8 30.45 0.79 19.92
N PRO A 9 29.38 1.42 19.41
CA PRO A 9 28.75 0.99 18.17
C PRO A 9 29.62 1.28 16.94
N PRO A 10 29.54 0.47 15.88
CA PRO A 10 30.26 0.70 14.65
C PRO A 10 29.76 1.97 13.95
N VAL A 11 30.67 2.84 13.54
CA VAL A 11 30.35 4.08 12.81
C VAL A 11 30.27 3.76 11.32
N GLN A 12 29.11 4.04 10.70
CA GLN A 12 28.91 3.85 9.27
C GLN A 12 29.67 4.91 8.45
N SER A 13 30.23 4.52 7.31
CA SER A 13 30.90 5.47 6.41
C SER A 13 29.89 6.38 5.71
N VAL A 14 30.29 7.64 5.46
CA VAL A 14 29.46 8.64 4.75
C VAL A 14 29.05 8.15 3.36
N VAL A 15 29.96 7.47 2.66
CA VAL A 15 29.66 6.88 1.33
C VAL A 15 28.57 5.81 1.44
N GLY A 16 28.66 4.93 2.44
CA GLY A 16 27.65 3.90 2.67
C GLY A 16 26.28 4.51 2.97
N GLN A 17 26.23 5.58 3.76
CA GLN A 17 25.00 6.29 4.09
C GLN A 17 24.36 6.96 2.86
N ILE A 18 25.16 7.54 1.96
CA ILE A 18 24.66 8.14 0.72
C ILE A 18 24.06 7.07 -0.20
N VAL A 19 24.74 5.93 -0.36
CA VAL A 19 24.23 4.82 -1.19
C VAL A 19 22.92 4.28 -0.63
N ASP A 20 22.85 4.07 0.68
CA ASP A 20 21.63 3.62 1.36
C ASP A 20 20.46 4.59 1.14
N ALA A 21 20.69 5.89 1.35
CA ALA A 21 19.66 6.92 1.15
C ALA A 21 19.16 6.98 -0.30
N VAL A 22 20.06 6.90 -1.28
CA VAL A 22 19.70 6.89 -2.71
C VAL A 22 18.95 5.62 -3.07
N LEU A 23 19.40 4.46 -2.59
CA LEU A 23 18.72 3.19 -2.82
C LEU A 23 17.30 3.22 -2.26
N MET A 24 17.14 3.69 -1.02
CA MET A 24 15.83 3.84 -0.39
C MET A 24 14.92 4.77 -1.18
N LEU A 25 15.44 5.90 -1.69
CA LEU A 25 14.69 6.80 -2.55
C LEU A 25 14.20 6.09 -3.82
N VAL A 26 15.09 5.35 -4.50
CA VAL A 26 14.75 4.58 -5.71
C VAL A 26 13.70 3.52 -5.41
N LEU A 27 13.85 2.77 -4.31
CA LEU A 27 12.90 1.74 -3.91
C LEU A 27 11.52 2.32 -3.59
N VAL A 28 11.44 3.48 -2.95
CA VAL A 28 10.19 4.20 -2.72
C VAL A 28 9.53 4.58 -4.04
N PHE A 29 10.30 5.16 -4.98
CA PHE A 29 9.78 5.51 -6.30
C PHE A 29 9.24 4.29 -7.04
N ILE A 30 9.99 3.18 -7.06
CA ILE A 30 9.56 1.93 -7.69
C ILE A 30 8.28 1.42 -7.02
N THR A 31 8.25 1.36 -5.69
CA THR A 31 7.12 0.81 -4.93
C THR A 31 5.84 1.62 -5.16
N LEU A 32 5.95 2.95 -5.27
CA LEU A 32 4.80 3.82 -5.51
C LEU A 32 4.38 3.86 -6.99
N TYR A 33 5.33 3.83 -7.93
CA TYR A 33 5.04 4.02 -9.35
C TYR A 33 4.71 2.71 -10.09
N LEU A 34 5.36 1.60 -9.74
CA LEU A 34 5.20 0.32 -10.43
C LEU A 34 3.74 -0.17 -10.45
N PRO A 35 2.96 -0.11 -9.35
CA PRO A 35 1.56 -0.50 -9.36
C PRO A 35 0.71 0.38 -10.29
N LEU A 36 1.00 1.68 -10.38
CA LEU A 36 0.31 2.60 -11.28
C LEU A 36 0.63 2.27 -12.75
N TRP A 37 1.90 2.04 -13.06
CA TRP A 37 2.36 1.67 -14.40
C TRP A 37 1.73 0.36 -14.88
N LEU A 38 1.61 -0.63 -14.00
CA LEU A 38 0.95 -1.91 -14.28
C LEU A 38 -0.58 -1.84 -14.22
N LYS A 39 -1.16 -0.66 -13.95
CA LYS A 39 -2.61 -0.47 -13.73
C LYS A 39 -3.19 -1.37 -12.63
N LEU A 40 -2.34 -1.76 -11.67
CA LEU A 40 -2.73 -2.50 -10.47
C LEU A 40 -3.21 -1.57 -9.36
N ALA A 41 -2.87 -0.28 -9.45
CA ALA A 41 -3.35 0.75 -8.55
C ALA A 41 -4.58 1.44 -9.15
N GLY A 42 -5.76 1.07 -8.65
CA GLY A 42 -7.05 1.63 -9.01
C GLY A 42 -8.18 0.64 -8.71
N GLY A 43 -9.30 1.13 -8.15
CA GLY A 43 -10.51 0.32 -8.09
C GLY A 43 -10.98 0.03 -9.51
N GLY A 44 -11.36 -1.21 -9.80
CA GLY A 44 -12.02 -1.53 -11.06
C GLY A 44 -13.23 -0.63 -11.26
N THR A 45 -13.56 -0.28 -12.50
CA THR A 45 -14.80 0.43 -12.80
C THR A 45 -15.76 -0.51 -13.51
N SER A 46 -17.04 -0.36 -13.20
CA SER A 46 -18.13 -1.01 -13.91
C SER A 46 -18.96 0.05 -14.62
N THR A 47 -19.23 -0.17 -15.90
CA THR A 47 -20.02 0.76 -16.72
C THR A 47 -21.37 0.13 -17.05
N THR A 48 -22.45 0.78 -16.61
CA THR A 48 -23.82 0.41 -17.01
C THR A 48 -24.19 1.16 -18.28
N THR A 49 -24.44 0.43 -19.37
CA THR A 49 -24.88 1.02 -20.65
C THR A 49 -26.40 1.09 -20.73
N VAL A 50 -26.94 2.28 -21.00
CA VAL A 50 -28.38 2.51 -21.22
C VAL A 50 -28.60 2.79 -22.71
N SER A 51 -29.46 2.01 -23.38
CA SER A 51 -29.83 2.29 -24.77
C SER A 51 -30.76 3.49 -24.84
N ASN A 52 -30.52 4.44 -25.75
CA ASN A 52 -31.28 5.69 -25.87
C ASN A 52 -31.35 6.45 -24.54
N PRO A 53 -30.19 6.92 -24.03
CA PRO A 53 -30.13 7.58 -22.73
C PRO A 53 -30.95 8.87 -22.73
N THR A 54 -31.69 9.08 -21.65
CA THR A 54 -32.38 10.33 -21.33
C THR A 54 -31.88 10.78 -19.97
N TRP A 55 -32.07 12.05 -19.61
CA TRP A 55 -31.66 12.52 -18.28
C TRP A 55 -32.30 11.71 -17.16
N ASP A 56 -33.58 11.38 -17.32
CA ASP A 56 -34.32 10.55 -16.36
C ASP A 56 -33.77 9.12 -16.28
N SER A 57 -33.50 8.46 -17.41
CA SER A 57 -32.92 7.11 -17.41
C SER A 57 -31.48 7.04 -16.90
N LEU A 58 -30.77 8.16 -16.90
CA LEU A 58 -29.46 8.34 -16.26
C LEU A 58 -29.56 8.74 -14.78
N GLY A 59 -30.77 8.77 -14.21
CA GLY A 59 -31.05 9.14 -12.83
C GLY A 59 -30.75 10.61 -12.52
N GLN A 60 -30.74 11.48 -13.52
CA GLN A 60 -30.51 12.91 -13.37
C GLN A 60 -31.84 13.64 -13.20
N ASN A 61 -31.95 14.45 -12.14
CA ASN A 61 -33.07 15.37 -12.00
C ASN A 61 -32.86 16.66 -12.84
N PRO A 62 -33.87 17.54 -12.99
CA PRO A 62 -33.75 18.73 -13.83
C PRO A 62 -32.59 19.66 -13.46
N THR A 63 -32.27 19.78 -12.17
CA THR A 63 -31.14 20.61 -11.71
C THR A 63 -29.80 20.03 -12.14
N MET A 64 -29.63 18.71 -12.03
CA MET A 64 -28.42 18.00 -12.44
C MET A 64 -28.24 18.04 -13.96
N ALA A 65 -29.29 17.73 -14.71
CA ALA A 65 -29.32 17.80 -16.17
C ALA A 65 -28.92 19.21 -16.65
N GLY A 66 -29.44 20.27 -16.03
CA GLY A 66 -29.07 21.64 -16.35
C GLY A 66 -27.59 21.97 -16.13
N GLN A 67 -26.88 21.27 -15.23
CA GLN A 67 -25.41 21.45 -15.10
C GLN A 67 -24.67 20.75 -16.24
N TRP A 68 -25.08 19.55 -16.63
CA TRP A 68 -24.50 18.85 -17.77
C TRP A 68 -24.69 19.62 -19.09
N GLU A 69 -25.88 20.18 -19.29
CA GLU A 69 -26.19 20.98 -20.47
C GLU A 69 -25.34 22.26 -20.53
N LYS A 70 -25.10 22.93 -19.39
CA LYS A 70 -24.16 24.08 -19.32
C LYS A 70 -22.73 23.70 -19.69
N LEU A 71 -22.33 22.47 -19.40
CA LEU A 71 -21.04 21.91 -19.80
C LEU A 71 -21.04 21.41 -21.27
N GLY A 72 -22.15 21.54 -21.98
CA GLY A 72 -22.29 21.15 -23.39
C GLY A 72 -22.51 19.65 -23.61
N PHE A 73 -22.92 18.91 -22.57
CA PHE A 73 -23.22 17.49 -22.66
C PHE A 73 -24.68 17.24 -22.99
N THR A 74 -24.92 16.26 -23.86
CA THR A 74 -26.24 15.63 -24.08
C THR A 74 -26.31 14.33 -23.28
N PRO A 75 -27.49 13.74 -23.07
CA PRO A 75 -27.62 12.45 -22.40
C PRO A 75 -26.71 11.38 -23.01
N GLU A 76 -26.54 11.34 -24.33
CA GLU A 76 -25.70 10.37 -25.03
C GLU A 76 -24.23 10.53 -24.70
N LYS A 77 -23.75 11.78 -24.62
CA LYS A 77 -22.36 12.08 -24.26
C LYS A 77 -22.09 11.88 -22.77
N ALA A 78 -23.06 12.16 -21.92
CA ALA A 78 -22.94 12.03 -20.47
C ALA A 78 -23.12 10.58 -19.99
N ALA A 79 -23.84 9.73 -20.73
CA ALA A 79 -24.20 8.38 -20.34
C ALA A 79 -22.99 7.53 -19.90
N GLY A 80 -21.89 7.59 -20.65
CA GLY A 80 -20.67 6.85 -20.29
C GLY A 80 -20.03 7.37 -19.00
N ILE A 81 -20.07 8.67 -18.75
CA ILE A 81 -19.48 9.30 -17.57
C ILE A 81 -20.33 8.99 -16.33
N ILE A 82 -21.64 9.15 -16.43
CA ILE A 82 -22.59 8.90 -15.33
C ILE A 82 -22.72 7.40 -15.03
N GLY A 83 -22.69 6.57 -16.08
CA GLY A 83 -22.85 5.12 -15.99
C GLY A 83 -21.61 4.38 -15.50
N THR A 84 -20.42 5.00 -15.56
CA THR A 84 -19.17 4.41 -15.07
C THR A 84 -18.99 4.71 -13.59
N ARG A 85 -18.93 3.67 -12.76
CA ARG A 85 -18.78 3.78 -11.29
C ARG A 85 -17.62 2.92 -10.82
N PHE A 86 -17.06 3.27 -9.66
CA PHE A 86 -16.14 2.38 -8.97
C PHE A 86 -16.85 1.09 -8.56
N ASP A 87 -16.17 -0.03 -8.78
CA ASP A 87 -16.59 -1.34 -8.33
C ASP A 87 -16.12 -1.53 -6.88
N TYR A 88 -17.07 -1.60 -5.96
CA TYR A 88 -16.85 -1.82 -4.54
C TYR A 88 -17.03 -3.30 -4.14
N ALA A 89 -17.09 -4.21 -5.10
CA ALA A 89 -17.16 -5.63 -4.82
C ALA A 89 -15.89 -6.11 -4.09
N PHE A 90 -16.08 -6.77 -2.95
CA PHE A 90 -14.98 -7.38 -2.21
C PHE A 90 -14.56 -8.69 -2.85
N ASN A 91 -13.28 -8.75 -3.27
CA ASN A 91 -12.65 -10.03 -3.56
C ASN A 91 -12.17 -10.67 -2.26
N TRP A 92 -13.05 -11.48 -1.64
CA TRP A 92 -12.75 -12.17 -0.39
C TRP A 92 -11.52 -13.08 -0.45
N THR A 93 -11.20 -13.63 -1.62
CA THR A 93 -9.99 -14.43 -1.83
C THR A 93 -8.72 -13.58 -1.65
N LEU A 94 -8.67 -12.39 -2.25
CA LEU A 94 -7.54 -11.47 -2.09
C LEU A 94 -7.44 -10.91 -0.67
N VAL A 95 -8.58 -10.67 -0.01
CA VAL A 95 -8.62 -10.27 1.40
C VAL A 95 -8.02 -11.37 2.27
N ALA A 96 -8.45 -12.63 2.09
CA ALA A 96 -7.92 -13.76 2.84
C ALA A 96 -6.42 -13.99 2.57
N LEU A 97 -5.99 -13.85 1.31
CA LEU A 97 -4.57 -13.93 0.94
C LEU A 97 -3.74 -12.85 1.64
N THR A 98 -4.20 -11.60 1.63
CA THR A 98 -3.52 -10.49 2.32
C THR A 98 -3.41 -10.76 3.81
N ALA A 99 -4.51 -11.22 4.44
CA ALA A 99 -4.50 -11.59 5.84
C ALA A 99 -3.50 -12.73 6.13
N ALA A 100 -3.46 -13.76 5.28
CA ALA A 100 -2.53 -14.88 5.41
C ALA A 100 -1.07 -14.43 5.31
N ILE A 101 -0.75 -13.51 4.39
CA ILE A 101 0.60 -12.95 4.24
C ILE A 101 1.00 -12.19 5.51
N ILE A 102 0.12 -11.33 6.04
CA ILE A 102 0.39 -10.56 7.27
C ILE A 102 0.63 -11.50 8.46
N VAL A 103 -0.25 -12.49 8.66
CA VAL A 103 -0.10 -13.48 9.74
C VAL A 103 1.20 -14.28 9.57
N GLY A 104 1.50 -14.73 8.34
CA GLY A 104 2.73 -15.45 8.04
C GLY A 104 3.99 -14.63 8.35
N TYR A 105 3.99 -13.34 8.01
CA TYR A 105 5.06 -12.41 8.36
C TYR A 105 5.27 -12.33 9.88
N PHE A 106 4.20 -12.13 10.66
CA PHE A 106 4.31 -12.04 12.12
C PHE A 106 4.77 -13.36 12.76
N VAL A 107 4.25 -14.50 12.29
CA VAL A 107 4.70 -15.82 12.76
C VAL A 107 6.19 -16.00 12.51
N PHE A 108 6.67 -15.68 11.31
CA PHE A 108 8.09 -15.75 10.96
C PHE A 108 8.92 -14.81 11.83
N MET A 109 8.48 -13.55 11.97
CA MET A 109 9.16 -12.52 12.76
C MET A 109 9.32 -12.96 14.22
N PHE A 110 8.25 -13.42 14.88
CA PHE A 110 8.33 -13.90 16.26
C PHE A 110 9.23 -15.14 16.41
N ARG A 111 9.16 -16.08 15.46
CA ARG A 111 9.94 -17.32 15.50
C ARG A 111 11.44 -17.06 15.37
N TYR A 112 11.83 -16.12 14.51
CA TYR A 112 13.23 -15.80 14.25
C TYR A 112 13.79 -14.82 15.29
N SER A 113 12.99 -13.84 15.70
CA SER A 113 13.41 -12.79 16.61
C SER A 113 13.75 -13.29 18.02
N ASP A 114 13.24 -14.45 18.45
CA ASP A 114 13.58 -15.04 19.75
C ASP A 114 15.09 -15.29 19.91
N ARG A 115 15.82 -15.58 18.82
CA ARG A 115 17.28 -15.76 18.88
C ARG A 115 18.00 -14.45 19.15
N GLU A 116 17.69 -13.42 18.35
CA GLU A 116 18.30 -12.10 18.48
C GLU A 116 18.00 -11.48 19.85
N TYR A 117 16.77 -11.61 20.36
CA TYR A 117 16.43 -11.14 21.70
C TYR A 117 17.21 -11.87 22.79
N ARG A 118 17.38 -13.19 22.69
CA ARG A 118 18.19 -13.96 23.65
C ARG A 118 19.66 -13.59 23.58
N GLU A 119 20.21 -13.32 22.41
CA GLU A 119 21.59 -12.88 22.24
C GLU A 119 21.82 -11.50 22.86
N VAL A 120 20.93 -10.53 22.60
CA VAL A 120 20.98 -9.21 23.23
C VAL A 120 20.84 -9.33 24.75
N ILE A 121 19.93 -10.18 25.24
CA ILE A 121 19.77 -10.42 26.67
C ILE A 121 21.04 -11.05 27.27
N ALA A 122 21.63 -12.04 26.60
CA ALA A 122 22.86 -12.68 27.06
C ALA A 122 24.04 -11.71 27.10
N GLU A 123 24.15 -10.83 26.10
CA GLU A 123 25.16 -9.79 26.03
C GLU A 123 24.99 -8.74 27.15
N HIS A 124 23.77 -8.27 27.37
CA HIS A 124 23.50 -7.16 28.29
C HIS A 124 23.31 -7.60 29.75
N PHE A 125 22.82 -8.82 29.99
CA PHE A 125 22.39 -9.28 31.32
C PHE A 125 23.12 -10.52 31.83
N ASP A 126 23.37 -11.54 31.00
CA ASP A 126 23.87 -12.85 31.49
C ASP A 126 25.41 -13.03 31.41
N GLY A 127 26.11 -12.20 30.64
CA GLY A 127 27.57 -12.24 30.53
C GLY A 127 28.09 -13.40 29.66
N ALA A 128 29.19 -13.15 28.95
CA ALA A 128 29.79 -14.08 27.98
C ALA A 128 29.82 -15.54 28.47
N PRO A 129 29.58 -16.52 27.59
CA PRO A 129 29.73 -17.92 27.97
C PRO A 129 31.13 -18.13 28.53
N LYS A 130 31.21 -18.70 29.74
CA LYS A 130 32.47 -19.22 30.25
C LYS A 130 33.01 -20.22 29.23
N ALA A 131 34.18 -19.91 28.68
CA ALA A 131 35.02 -20.86 27.99
C ALA A 131 35.35 -22.06 28.91
#